data_AF-A0A965SCR5-F1
#
_entry.id   AF-A0A965SCR5-F1
#
_cell.length_a   1.000
_cell.length_b   1.000
_cell.length_c   1.000
_cell.angle_alpha   90.00
_cell.angle_beta   90.00
_cell.angle_gamma   90.00
#
_symmetry.space_group_name_H-M   'P 1'
#
loop_
_entity.id
_entity.type
_entity.pdbx_description
1 polymer ?
#
loop_
_entity_poly.entity_id
_entity_poly.type
_entity_poly.pdbx_seq_one_letter_code
_entity_poly.pdbx_strand_id
1 'polypeptide(L)'
;MNWEGPLHEVRGWSKLGRQVDALAQQHHATLVLDDRKLASEMGFYAGTSGRTLRIWNPTGARQNQFQMTRDLRDLPKRDGAFLVISRRELQPALSAAFAEVTPLPVELSMSSGHRTTPLRVWLARDFSAYR
;
A
#
# COMPACT_ATOMS: atom_id res chain seq x y z
N MET A 1 -8.04 34.23 5.66
CA MET A 1 -7.77 33.20 6.69
C MET A 1 -8.57 31.97 6.26
N ASN A 2 -7.91 31.00 5.61
CA ASN A 2 -8.60 29.91 4.91
C ASN A 2 -8.82 28.72 5.85
N TRP A 3 -10.08 28.36 6.07
CA TRP A 3 -10.50 27.18 6.84
C TRP A 3 -10.43 25.94 5.92
N GLU A 4 -9.23 25.40 5.71
CA GLU A 4 -9.06 24.11 5.03
C GLU A 4 -9.14 23.00 6.09
N GLY A 5 -10.37 22.61 6.43
CA GLY A 5 -10.67 21.66 7.49
C GLY A 5 -10.48 20.17 7.14
N PRO A 6 -10.72 19.26 8.11
CA PRO A 6 -10.54 17.80 7.99
C PRO A 6 -11.31 17.14 6.83
N LEU A 7 -12.33 17.80 6.29
CA LEU A 7 -13.16 17.28 5.19
C LEU A 7 -12.39 17.12 3.87
N HIS A 8 -11.39 17.96 3.59
CA HIS A 8 -10.58 17.84 2.37
C HIS A 8 -9.64 16.63 2.42
N GLU A 9 -9.06 16.34 3.58
CA GLU A 9 -8.21 15.16 3.79
C GLU A 9 -9.03 13.87 3.62
N VAL A 10 -10.24 13.80 4.20
CA VAL A 10 -11.17 12.66 4.02
C VAL A 10 -11.55 12.44 2.56
N ARG A 11 -11.83 13.51 1.79
CA ARG A 11 -12.15 13.40 0.36
C ARG A 11 -10.96 12.91 -0.46
N GLY A 12 -9.75 13.37 -0.15
CA GLY A 12 -8.51 12.94 -0.78
C GLY A 12 -8.28 11.44 -0.61
N TRP A 13 -8.38 10.94 0.63
CA TRP A 13 -8.22 9.53 0.94
C TRP A 13 -9.30 8.64 0.30
N SER A 14 -10.54 9.10 0.29
CA SER A 14 -11.65 8.38 -0.35
C SER A 14 -11.42 8.21 -1.86
N LYS A 15 -10.96 9.26 -2.56
CA LYS A 15 -10.63 9.18 -3.99
C LYS A 15 -9.47 8.23 -4.24
N LEU A 16 -8.37 8.40 -3.50
CA LEU A 16 -7.17 7.56 -3.63
C LEU A 16 -7.50 6.09 -3.35
N GLY A 17 -8.24 5.80 -2.28
CA GLY A 17 -8.62 4.43 -1.91
C GLY A 17 -9.41 3.72 -3.02
N ARG A 18 -10.34 4.41 -3.67
CA ARG A 18 -11.06 3.85 -4.84
C ARG A 18 -10.14 3.55 -6.01
N GLN A 19 -9.19 4.44 -6.31
CA GLN A 19 -8.22 4.21 -7.39
C GLN A 19 -7.31 3.01 -7.09
N VAL A 20 -6.85 2.90 -5.84
CA VAL A 20 -6.04 1.78 -5.37
C VAL A 20 -6.81 0.46 -5.42
N ASP A 21 -8.06 0.43 -4.97
CA ASP A 21 -8.90 -0.77 -5.00
C ASP A 21 -9.18 -1.22 -6.43
N ALA A 22 -9.51 -0.28 -7.34
CA ALA A 22 -9.70 -0.59 -8.75
C ALA A 22 -8.43 -1.16 -9.39
N LEU A 23 -7.27 -0.58 -9.10
CA LEU A 23 -5.99 -1.05 -9.64
C LEU A 23 -5.61 -2.44 -9.10
N ALA A 24 -5.82 -2.68 -7.81
CA ALA A 24 -5.59 -3.99 -7.19
C ALA A 24 -6.52 -5.05 -7.79
N GLN A 25 -7.80 -4.73 -8.02
CA GLN A 25 -8.75 -5.64 -8.66
C GLN A 25 -8.37 -5.92 -10.12
N GLN A 26 -7.97 -4.89 -10.89
CA GLN A 26 -7.52 -5.04 -12.27
C GLN A 26 -6.37 -6.04 -12.41
N HIS A 27 -5.44 -6.04 -11.45
CA HIS A 27 -4.29 -6.94 -11.46
C HIS A 27 -4.49 -8.20 -10.62
N HIS A 28 -5.67 -8.41 -10.04
CA HIS A 28 -5.95 -9.47 -9.06
C HIS A 28 -4.87 -9.54 -7.96
N ALA A 29 -4.43 -8.37 -7.50
CA ALA A 29 -3.24 -8.22 -6.67
C ALA A 29 -3.60 -7.94 -5.21
N THR A 30 -2.80 -8.48 -4.30
CA THR A 30 -2.90 -8.13 -2.87
C THR A 30 -2.19 -6.80 -2.62
N LEU A 31 -2.86 -5.87 -1.95
CA LEU A 31 -2.27 -4.57 -1.62
C LEU A 31 -1.16 -4.72 -0.56
N VAL A 32 0.02 -4.18 -0.83
CA VAL A 32 1.16 -4.16 0.07
C VAL A 32 1.65 -2.73 0.29
N LEU A 33 1.84 -2.36 1.55
CA LEU A 33 2.29 -1.02 1.94
C LEU A 33 3.49 -1.10 2.90
N ASP A 34 4.40 -0.14 2.78
CA ASP A 34 5.58 -0.02 3.63
C ASP A 34 5.48 1.09 4.69
N ASP A 35 4.36 1.83 4.69
CA ASP A 35 4.10 2.96 5.57
C ASP A 35 2.85 2.75 6.41
N ARG A 36 2.98 2.96 7.73
CA ARG A 36 1.87 2.76 8.69
C ARG A 36 0.69 3.69 8.45
N LYS A 37 0.95 4.99 8.16
CA LYS A 37 -0.14 5.96 7.95
C LYS A 37 -0.90 5.57 6.69
N LEU A 38 -0.19 5.31 5.60
CA LEU A 38 -0.80 4.87 4.35
C LEU A 38 -1.59 3.56 4.53
N ALA A 39 -1.07 2.62 5.32
CA ALA A 39 -1.76 1.37 5.63
C ALA A 39 -3.06 1.54 6.40
N SER A 40 -3.08 2.43 7.39
CA SER A 40 -4.30 2.74 8.14
C SER A 40 -5.37 3.32 7.21
N GLU A 41 -5.00 4.30 6.38
CA GLU A 41 -5.95 4.98 5.48
C GLU A 41 -6.45 4.04 4.38
N MET A 42 -5.56 3.27 3.74
CA MET A 42 -5.96 2.30 2.71
C MET A 42 -6.78 1.15 3.31
N GLY A 43 -6.50 0.75 4.55
CA GLY A 43 -7.33 -0.23 5.26
C GLY A 43 -8.79 0.21 5.41
N PHE A 44 -9.04 1.52 5.45
CA PHE A 44 -10.38 2.09 5.56
C PHE A 44 -11.01 2.43 4.19
N TYR A 45 -10.23 3.06 3.29
CA TYR A 45 -10.77 3.63 2.05
C TYR A 45 -10.62 2.74 0.81
N ALA A 46 -9.75 1.72 0.81
CA ALA A 46 -9.48 0.88 -0.36
C ALA A 46 -10.41 -0.35 -0.47
N GLY A 47 -11.65 -0.23 0.01
CA GLY A 47 -12.69 -1.24 -0.21
C GLY A 47 -12.27 -2.67 0.13
N THR A 48 -12.42 -3.58 -0.83
CA THR A 48 -12.08 -5.01 -0.67
C THR A 48 -10.58 -5.20 -0.51
N SER A 49 -9.78 -4.49 -1.30
CA SER A 49 -8.30 -4.58 -1.24
C SER A 49 -7.75 -4.07 0.09
N GLY A 50 -8.43 -3.11 0.73
CA GLY A 50 -8.11 -2.63 2.07
C GLY A 50 -8.30 -3.69 3.17
N ARG A 51 -9.19 -4.67 2.95
CA ARG A 51 -9.43 -5.78 3.89
C ARG A 51 -8.35 -6.86 3.79
N THR A 52 -7.78 -7.05 2.60
CA THR A 52 -6.72 -8.03 2.33
C THR A 52 -5.32 -7.40 2.31
N LEU A 53 -5.22 -6.09 2.55
CA LEU A 53 -3.98 -5.34 2.76
C LEU A 53 -2.96 -6.12 3.59
N ARG A 54 -1.69 -6.04 3.19
CA ARG A 54 -0.53 -6.45 3.98
C ARG A 54 0.46 -5.31 4.16
N ILE A 55 1.21 -5.38 5.25
CA ILE A 55 2.27 -4.45 5.58
C ILE A 55 3.61 -5.15 5.41
N TRP A 56 4.51 -4.51 4.67
CA TRP A 56 5.93 -4.84 4.63
C TRP A 56 6.56 -4.51 5.99
N ASN A 57 7.01 -5.54 6.71
CA ASN A 57 7.56 -5.41 8.06
C ASN A 57 8.81 -6.28 8.26
N PRO A 58 9.93 -5.97 7.59
CA PRO A 58 11.11 -6.85 7.52
C PRO A 58 11.76 -7.08 8.89
N THR A 59 11.67 -6.10 9.79
CA THR A 59 12.21 -6.21 11.16
C THR A 59 11.38 -7.13 12.05
N GLY A 60 10.15 -7.44 11.63
CA GLY A 60 9.17 -8.17 12.43
C GLY A 60 8.76 -7.51 13.74
N ALA A 61 9.10 -6.22 13.91
CA ALA A 61 8.73 -5.48 15.10
C ALA A 61 7.20 -5.30 15.14
N ARG A 62 6.58 -5.66 16.26
CA ARG A 62 5.15 -5.51 16.51
C ARG A 62 4.91 -4.21 17.26
N GLN A 63 5.15 -3.07 16.59
CA GLN A 63 5.04 -1.75 17.21
C GLN A 63 3.64 -1.13 17.03
N ASN A 64 2.76 -1.77 16.25
CA ASN A 64 1.37 -1.36 16.09
C ASN A 64 0.45 -2.52 15.71
N GLN A 65 -0.86 -2.33 15.88
CA GLN A 65 -1.88 -3.36 15.62
C GLN A 65 -1.88 -3.91 14.19
N PHE A 66 -1.43 -3.14 13.19
CA PHE A 66 -1.40 -3.62 11.80
C PHE A 66 -0.21 -4.53 11.54
N GLN A 67 0.96 -4.24 12.12
CA GLN A 67 2.12 -5.14 12.09
C GLN A 67 1.87 -6.46 12.81
N MET A 68 0.90 -6.50 13.73
CA MET A 68 0.50 -7.71 14.45
C MET A 68 -0.52 -8.58 13.68
N THR A 69 -1.30 -7.98 12.77
CA THR A 69 -2.48 -8.64 12.18
C THR A 69 -2.47 -8.70 10.67
N ARG A 70 -1.58 -7.96 10.02
CA ARG A 70 -1.49 -7.82 8.55
C ARG A 70 -0.05 -7.90 8.06
N ASP A 71 0.85 -8.55 8.79
CA ASP A 71 2.22 -8.74 8.33
C ASP A 71 2.22 -9.56 7.03
N LEU A 72 3.04 -9.17 6.05
CA LEU A 72 3.11 -9.88 4.77
C LEU A 72 3.51 -11.35 4.95
N ARG A 73 4.29 -11.68 6.00
CA ARG A 73 4.66 -13.06 6.35
C ARG A 73 3.48 -13.96 6.74
N ASP A 74 2.39 -13.37 7.22
CA ASP A 74 1.24 -14.14 7.70
C ASP A 74 0.35 -14.61 6.52
N LEU A 75 0.68 -14.20 5.28
CA LEU A 75 0.08 -14.83 4.13
C LEU A 75 0.61 -16.26 3.99
N PRO A 76 -0.29 -17.26 3.81
CA PRO A 76 0.17 -18.54 3.29
C PRO A 76 0.93 -18.27 2.00
N LYS A 77 1.99 -19.05 1.71
CA LYS A 77 2.66 -19.00 0.42
C LYS A 77 1.59 -19.06 -0.67
N ARG A 78 1.35 -17.93 -1.30
CA ARG A 78 0.32 -17.75 -2.32
C ARG A 78 1.06 -17.34 -3.58
N ASP A 79 0.87 -18.13 -4.61
CA ASP A 79 1.08 -17.69 -5.98
C ASP A 79 0.13 -16.51 -6.21
N GLY A 80 0.66 -15.36 -6.59
CA GLY A 80 -0.17 -14.17 -6.69
C GLY A 80 0.60 -12.90 -7.00
N ALA A 81 -0.13 -11.93 -7.55
CA ALA A 81 0.38 -10.59 -7.75
C ALA A 81 0.21 -9.76 -6.48
N PHE A 82 1.12 -8.81 -6.28
CA PHE A 82 1.12 -7.87 -5.17
C PHE A 82 1.23 -6.47 -5.73
N LEU A 83 0.35 -5.59 -5.29
CA LEU A 83 0.38 -4.18 -5.65
C LEU A 83 1.10 -3.44 -4.53
N VAL A 84 2.37 -3.13 -4.74
CA VAL A 84 3.19 -2.41 -3.76
C VAL A 84 3.01 -0.92 -3.98
N ILE A 85 2.63 -0.18 -2.94
CA ILE A 85 2.52 1.28 -3.00
C ILE A 85 3.37 1.91 -1.91
N SER A 86 4.22 2.87 -2.29
CA SER A 86 5.07 3.61 -1.36
C SER A 86 5.09 5.10 -1.71
N ARG A 87 5.44 5.91 -0.71
CA ARG A 87 5.75 7.35 -0.88
C ARG A 87 7.18 7.57 -1.35
N ARG A 88 8.03 6.54 -1.27
CA ARG A 88 9.47 6.60 -1.53
C ARG A 88 9.84 5.59 -2.60
N GLU A 89 11.09 5.64 -3.07
CA GLU A 89 11.66 4.60 -3.91
C GLU A 89 11.52 3.23 -3.24
N LEU A 90 11.35 2.19 -4.07
CA LEU A 90 11.26 0.83 -3.58
C LEU A 90 12.51 0.45 -2.78
N GLN A 91 12.31 -0.04 -1.56
CA GLN A 91 13.42 -0.47 -0.71
C GLN A 91 14.08 -1.72 -1.32
N PRO A 92 15.43 -1.81 -1.38
CA PRO A 92 16.11 -2.97 -1.96
C PRO A 92 15.70 -4.31 -1.31
N ALA A 93 15.53 -4.33 0.01
CA ALA A 93 15.09 -5.50 0.75
C ALA A 93 13.65 -5.93 0.39
N LEU A 94 12.76 -4.97 0.12
CA LEU A 94 11.42 -5.27 -0.35
C LEU A 94 11.49 -5.86 -1.75
N SER A 95 12.22 -5.23 -2.67
CA SER A 95 12.41 -5.74 -4.03
C SER A 95 12.94 -7.17 -4.04
N ALA A 96 13.99 -7.44 -3.25
CA ALA A 96 14.63 -8.76 -3.16
C ALA A 96 13.75 -9.86 -2.52
N ALA A 97 12.64 -9.50 -1.88
CA ALA A 97 11.69 -10.46 -1.31
C ALA A 97 10.77 -11.08 -2.36
N PHE A 98 10.68 -10.49 -3.55
CA PHE A 98 9.86 -10.94 -4.68
C PHE A 98 10.74 -11.45 -5.81
N ALA A 99 10.24 -12.38 -6.62
CA ALA A 99 10.97 -12.87 -7.79
C ALA A 99 10.96 -11.85 -8.93
N GLU A 100 9.86 -11.13 -9.09
CA GLU A 100 9.67 -10.10 -10.10
C GLU A 100 9.08 -8.85 -9.46
N VAL A 101 9.60 -7.68 -9.83
CA VAL A 101 9.03 -6.38 -9.46
C VAL A 101 9.11 -5.42 -10.64
N THR A 102 7.95 -4.97 -11.11
CA THR A 102 7.81 -4.12 -12.28
C THR A 102 7.13 -2.80 -11.90
N PRO A 103 7.73 -1.62 -12.17
CA PRO A 103 7.09 -0.35 -11.90
C PRO A 103 5.84 -0.17 -12.78
N LEU A 104 4.75 0.31 -12.20
CA LEU A 104 3.54 0.67 -12.93
C LEU A 104 3.52 2.19 -13.14
N PRO A 105 3.45 2.67 -14.40
CA PRO A 105 3.40 4.10 -14.70
C PRO A 105 1.99 4.66 -14.48
N VAL A 106 1.52 4.61 -13.23
CA VAL A 106 0.20 5.09 -12.82
C VAL A 106 0.35 6.37 -11.99
N GLU A 107 -0.49 7.35 -12.28
CA GLU A 107 -0.54 8.60 -11.53
C GLU A 107 -1.44 8.42 -10.30
N LEU A 108 -0.83 7.99 -9.19
CA LEU A 108 -1.46 8.02 -7.88
C LEU A 108 -0.85 9.14 -7.04
N SER A 109 -1.70 9.83 -6.29
CA SER A 109 -1.25 10.90 -5.40
C SER A 109 -2.15 10.99 -4.19
N MET A 110 -1.51 11.23 -3.05
CA MET A 110 -2.17 11.56 -1.80
C MET A 110 -2.37 13.07 -1.73
N SER A 111 -3.61 13.51 -1.55
CA SER A 111 -3.94 14.91 -1.30
C SER A 111 -4.22 15.11 0.18
N SER A 112 -3.39 15.91 0.87
CA SER A 112 -3.66 16.34 2.24
C SER A 112 -3.64 17.88 2.30
N GLY A 113 -4.82 18.50 2.41
CA GLY A 113 -4.98 19.95 2.25
C GLY A 113 -4.42 20.42 0.90
N HIS A 114 -3.54 21.43 0.93
CA HIS A 114 -2.90 21.98 -0.28
C HIS A 114 -1.69 21.18 -0.81
N ARG A 115 -1.28 20.09 -0.15
CA ARG A 115 -0.12 19.29 -0.59
C ARG A 115 -0.59 18.04 -1.29
N THR A 116 -0.06 17.85 -2.50
CA THR A 116 -0.19 16.61 -3.26
C THR A 116 1.16 15.89 -3.23
N THR A 117 1.17 14.64 -2.76
CA THR A 117 2.38 13.80 -2.72
C THR A 117 2.19 12.64 -3.69
N PRO A 118 3.05 12.50 -4.72
CA PRO A 118 2.97 11.37 -5.64
C PRO A 118 3.28 10.07 -4.90
N LEU A 119 2.55 9.02 -5.28
CA LEU A 119 2.80 7.67 -4.84
C LEU A 119 3.43 6.89 -5.98
N ARG A 120 4.35 6.01 -5.62
CA ARG A 120 4.99 5.09 -6.54
C ARG A 120 4.35 3.73 -6.38
N VAL A 121 4.18 3.04 -7.50
CA VAL A 121 3.44 1.80 -7.59
C VAL A 121 4.25 0.77 -8.35
N TRP A 122 4.29 -0.44 -7.82
CA TRP A 122 4.91 -1.59 -8.47
C TRP A 122 3.96 -2.77 -8.43
N LEU A 123 4.03 -3.59 -9.47
CA LEU A 123 3.47 -4.93 -9.48
C LEU A 123 4.58 -5.92 -9.16
N ALA A 124 4.44 -6.66 -8.07
CA ALA A 124 5.39 -7.66 -7.63
C ALA A 124 4.77 -9.06 -7.67
N ARG A 125 5.59 -10.10 -7.88
CA ARG A 125 5.15 -11.49 -7.96
C ARG A 125 6.04 -12.41 -7.14
N ASP A 126 5.46 -13.54 -6.76
CA ASP A 126 6.13 -14.67 -6.12
C ASP A 126 6.95 -14.24 -4.89
N PHE A 127 6.21 -13.75 -3.88
CA PHE A 127 6.79 -13.42 -2.58
C PHE A 127 7.44 -14.67 -1.97
N SER A 128 8.74 -14.58 -1.69
CA SER A 128 9.54 -15.71 -1.23
C SER A 128 9.68 -15.74 0.30
N ALA A 129 10.30 -14.70 0.86
CA ALA A 129 10.45 -14.44 2.29
C ALA A 129 11.07 -13.05 2.49
N TYR A 130 11.10 -12.56 3.72
CA TYR A 130 11.98 -11.44 4.07
C TYR A 130 13.44 -11.90 3.98
N ARG A 131 14.29 -11.07 3.37
CA ARG A 131 15.74 -11.28 3.32
C ARG A 131 16.46 -10.26 4.18
#